data_AF-A0A5J4VAT1-F1
#
_entry.id   AF-A0A5J4VAT1-F1
#
_cell.length_a   1.000
_cell.length_b   1.000
_cell.length_c   1.000
_cell.angle_alpha   90.00
_cell.angle_beta   90.00
_cell.angle_gamma   90.00
#
_symmetry.space_group_name_H-M   'P 1'
#
loop_
_entity.id
_entity.type
_entity.pdbx_description
1 polymer ?
#
loop_
_entity_poly.entity_id
_entity_poly.type
_entity_poly.pdbx_seq_one_letter_code
_entity_poly.pdbx_strand_id
1 'polypeptide(L)'
;MSKRGWLNKEGGQLFKNWKRRFSVLDASTGTLSYFETEDTSGKPMGVVVVKGSTVSLLAKDAKKKENCFVISTAERTFFAQAVSRTDAESWVDALKKISADTSDHSKDVKDDENANISLYAGWLHKEAGSGINWRKRFFILTKKKLSYYKDRSV
;
A
#
# COMPACT_ATOMS: atom_id res chain seq x y z
N MET A 1 -11.47 6.62 11.21
CA MET A 1 -12.62 5.67 11.32
C MET A 1 -12.19 4.33 10.74
N SER A 2 -12.49 3.23 11.42
CA SER A 2 -12.19 1.87 10.94
C SER A 2 -13.44 1.26 10.28
N LYS A 3 -13.32 0.58 9.14
CA LYS A 3 -14.43 -0.06 8.40
C LYS A 3 -14.26 -1.57 8.43
N ARG A 4 -15.36 -2.32 8.54
CA ARG A 4 -15.35 -3.79 8.48
C ARG A 4 -16.51 -4.31 7.64
N GLY A 5 -16.33 -5.48 7.03
CA GLY A 5 -17.37 -6.12 6.23
C GLY A 5 -16.84 -7.21 5.32
N TRP A 6 -17.76 -7.96 4.71
CA TRP A 6 -17.42 -9.05 3.81
C TRP A 6 -17.04 -8.55 2.42
N LEU A 7 -15.91 -9.04 1.90
CA LEU A 7 -15.47 -8.82 0.52
C LEU A 7 -15.16 -10.15 -0.14
N ASN A 8 -15.45 -10.26 -1.44
CA ASN A 8 -14.90 -11.32 -2.27
C ASN A 8 -13.55 -10.86 -2.81
N LYS A 9 -12.45 -11.57 -2.51
CA LYS A 9 -11.12 -11.18 -2.97
C LYS A 9 -10.46 -12.22 -3.85
N GLU A 10 -9.79 -11.77 -4.91
CA GLU A 10 -8.96 -12.61 -5.79
C GLU A 10 -7.77 -13.19 -5.01
N GLY A 11 -7.48 -14.47 -5.22
CA GLY A 11 -6.40 -15.21 -4.56
C GLY A 11 -4.98 -14.73 -4.91
N GLY A 12 -4.00 -15.58 -4.58
CA GLY A 12 -2.57 -15.33 -4.80
C GLY A 12 -2.19 -15.11 -6.26
N GLN A 13 -0.91 -14.86 -6.52
CA GLN A 13 -0.39 -14.85 -7.90
C GLN A 13 -0.57 -16.22 -8.58
N LEU A 14 -0.37 -17.32 -7.84
CA LEU A 14 -0.48 -18.68 -8.36
C LEU A 14 -1.92 -19.16 -8.55
N PHE A 15 -2.85 -18.71 -7.70
CA PHE A 15 -4.24 -19.17 -7.72
C PHE A 15 -5.20 -17.99 -7.69
N LYS A 16 -5.89 -17.76 -8.80
CA LYS A 16 -6.77 -16.59 -9.03
C LYS A 16 -8.23 -16.82 -8.64
N ASN A 17 -8.47 -17.77 -7.73
CA ASN A 17 -9.81 -18.04 -7.22
C ASN A 17 -10.29 -16.92 -6.30
N TRP A 18 -11.57 -16.58 -6.40
CA TRP A 18 -12.19 -15.58 -5.53
C TRP A 18 -12.68 -16.25 -4.25
N LYS A 19 -12.34 -15.66 -3.09
CA LYS A 19 -12.77 -16.16 -1.79
C LYS A 19 -13.41 -15.03 -0.99
N ARG A 20 -14.54 -15.33 -0.34
CA ARG A 20 -15.20 -14.43 0.61
C ARG A 20 -14.35 -14.34 1.88
N ARG A 21 -14.03 -13.13 2.33
CA ARG A 21 -13.22 -12.88 3.52
C ARG A 21 -13.76 -11.68 4.29
N PHE A 22 -13.85 -11.82 5.61
CA PHE A 22 -14.25 -10.72 6.48
C PHE A 22 -13.07 -9.76 6.58
N SER A 23 -13.24 -8.56 6.05
CA SER A 23 -12.17 -7.58 5.90
C SER A 23 -12.32 -6.49 6.95
N VAL A 24 -11.22 -6.12 7.57
CA VAL A 24 -11.13 -5.09 8.62
C VAL A 24 -10.07 -4.09 8.23
N LEU A 25 -10.51 -2.87 7.95
CA LEU A 25 -9.66 -1.71 7.73
C LEU A 25 -9.47 -0.98 9.05
N ASP A 26 -8.26 -0.99 9.55
CA ASP A 26 -7.86 -0.25 10.73
C ASP A 26 -7.14 1.03 10.31
N ALA A 27 -7.80 2.17 10.52
CA ALA A 27 -7.24 3.47 10.19
C ALA A 27 -6.05 3.87 11.06
N SER A 28 -5.96 3.36 12.29
CA SER A 28 -4.86 3.71 13.21
C SER A 28 -3.54 3.08 12.77
N THR A 29 -3.58 1.81 12.38
CA THR A 29 -2.41 1.07 11.89
C THR A 29 -2.20 1.26 10.38
N GLY A 30 -3.24 1.68 9.66
CA GLY A 30 -3.21 1.84 8.21
C GLY A 30 -3.18 0.51 7.46
N THR A 31 -3.81 -0.53 8.04
CA THR A 31 -3.81 -1.89 7.49
C THR A 31 -5.21 -2.38 7.16
N LEU A 32 -5.32 -3.17 6.10
CA LEU A 32 -6.50 -3.95 5.76
C LEU A 32 -6.18 -5.43 6.01
N SER A 33 -6.72 -5.97 7.10
CA SER A 33 -6.60 -7.39 7.44
C SER A 33 -7.83 -8.15 6.98
N TYR A 34 -7.70 -9.44 6.65
CA TYR A 34 -8.85 -10.26 6.25
C TYR A 34 -8.84 -11.67 6.85
N PHE A 35 -10.02 -12.14 7.23
CA PHE A 35 -10.25 -13.35 8.02
C PHE A 35 -11.23 -14.30 7.31
N GLU A 36 -11.21 -15.57 7.71
CA GLU A 36 -12.17 -16.56 7.20
C GLU A 36 -13.59 -16.32 7.74
N THR A 37 -13.68 -15.82 8.98
CA THR A 37 -14.91 -15.57 9.75
C THR A 37 -14.94 -14.14 10.30
N GLU A 38 -16.08 -13.73 10.87
CA GLU A 38 -16.18 -12.43 11.56
C GLU A 38 -15.42 -12.39 12.89
N ASP A 39 -15.14 -13.56 13.49
CA ASP A 39 -14.22 -13.65 14.62
C ASP A 39 -12.80 -13.30 14.16
N THR A 40 -12.32 -12.15 14.61
CA THR A 40 -10.99 -11.61 14.30
C THR A 40 -9.99 -11.76 15.45
N SER A 41 -10.29 -12.60 16.45
CA SER A 41 -9.36 -12.90 17.55
C SER A 41 -8.16 -13.74 17.09
N GLY A 42 -8.35 -14.55 16.05
CA GLY A 42 -7.33 -15.42 15.46
C GLY A 42 -6.38 -14.71 14.48
N LYS A 43 -5.46 -15.49 13.89
CA LYS A 43 -4.50 -14.99 12.90
C LYS A 43 -5.22 -14.59 11.60
N PRO A 44 -4.95 -13.39 11.04
CA PRO A 44 -5.51 -13.00 9.74
C PRO A 44 -4.96 -13.89 8.62
N MET A 45 -5.79 -14.13 7.60
CA MET A 45 -5.38 -14.84 6.39
C MET A 45 -4.41 -14.01 5.54
N GLY A 46 -4.39 -12.71 5.75
CA GLY A 46 -3.39 -11.81 5.23
C GLY A 46 -3.66 -10.37 5.66
N VAL A 47 -2.62 -9.55 5.49
CA VAL A 47 -2.61 -8.13 5.85
C VAL A 47 -2.11 -7.34 4.65
N VAL A 48 -2.78 -6.24 4.34
CA VAL A 48 -2.37 -5.29 3.31
C VAL A 48 -2.02 -3.97 3.99
N VAL A 49 -0.79 -3.49 3.82
CA VAL A 49 -0.42 -2.13 4.23
C VAL A 49 -0.99 -1.16 3.19
N VAL A 50 -1.91 -0.30 3.63
CA VAL A 50 -2.67 0.59 2.73
C VAL A 50 -1.91 1.91 2.50
N LYS A 51 -1.11 2.34 3.47
CA LYS A 51 -0.26 3.54 3.35
C LYS A 51 0.67 3.41 2.14
N GLY A 52 0.70 4.44 1.28
CA GLY A 52 1.51 4.44 0.07
C GLY A 52 1.02 3.50 -1.05
N SER A 53 -0.15 2.87 -0.90
CA SER A 53 -0.79 2.12 -1.98
C SER A 53 -1.60 3.04 -2.90
N THR A 54 -1.91 2.58 -4.11
CA THR A 54 -2.93 3.21 -4.96
C THR A 54 -4.22 2.43 -4.87
N VAL A 55 -5.35 3.14 -4.80
CA VAL A 55 -6.68 2.54 -4.63
C VAL A 55 -7.63 3.11 -5.67
N SER A 56 -8.30 2.24 -6.43
CA SER A 56 -9.26 2.67 -7.46
C SER A 56 -10.43 1.70 -7.61
N LEU A 57 -11.59 2.26 -7.94
CA LEU A 57 -12.71 1.49 -8.48
C LEU A 57 -12.33 0.99 -9.87
N LEU A 58 -12.76 -0.23 -10.17
CA LEU A 58 -12.62 -0.76 -11.51
C LEU A 58 -13.86 -0.46 -12.35
N ALA A 59 -13.67 -0.39 -13.67
CA ALA A 59 -14.76 -0.29 -14.62
C ALA A 59 -15.74 -1.49 -14.46
N LYS A 60 -16.99 -1.30 -14.89
CA LYS A 60 -17.94 -2.41 -15.00
C LYS A 60 -17.32 -3.52 -15.86
N ASP A 61 -17.56 -4.77 -15.47
CA ASP A 61 -17.02 -5.97 -16.11
C ASP A 61 -15.50 -6.17 -16.08
N ALA A 62 -14.76 -5.30 -15.41
CA ALA A 62 -13.37 -5.59 -15.08
C ALA A 62 -13.29 -6.93 -14.33
N LYS A 63 -12.37 -7.83 -14.73
CA LYS A 63 -12.26 -9.20 -14.19
C LYS A 63 -13.54 -10.05 -14.38
N LYS A 64 -14.41 -9.71 -15.34
CA LYS A 64 -15.74 -10.35 -15.54
C LYS A 64 -16.62 -10.24 -14.29
N LYS A 65 -16.48 -9.15 -13.53
CA LYS A 65 -17.19 -8.91 -12.27
C LYS A 65 -17.56 -7.43 -12.12
N GLU A 66 -18.70 -7.18 -11.50
CA GLU A 66 -19.09 -5.83 -11.09
C GLU A 66 -18.62 -5.51 -9.67
N ASN A 67 -18.76 -4.25 -9.27
CA ASN A 67 -18.50 -3.75 -7.91
C ASN A 67 -17.08 -4.05 -7.41
N CYS A 68 -16.13 -4.07 -8.34
CA CYS A 68 -14.74 -4.38 -8.04
C CYS A 68 -13.91 -3.11 -7.81
N PHE A 69 -12.91 -3.24 -6.94
CA PHE A 69 -11.88 -2.26 -6.72
C PHE A 69 -10.52 -2.95 -6.59
N VAL A 70 -9.47 -2.16 -6.71
CA VAL A 70 -8.09 -2.62 -6.65
C VAL A 70 -7.29 -1.81 -5.64
N ILE A 71 -6.44 -2.50 -4.90
CA ILE A 71 -5.40 -1.92 -4.05
C ILE A 71 -4.06 -2.37 -4.62
N SER A 72 -3.26 -1.45 -5.15
CA SER A 72 -1.93 -1.75 -5.67
C SER A 72 -0.88 -1.26 -4.69
N THR A 73 -0.19 -2.22 -4.07
CA THR A 73 1.00 -1.97 -3.25
C THR A 73 2.26 -2.15 -4.11
N ALA A 74 3.43 -1.81 -3.56
CA ALA A 74 4.71 -2.03 -4.25
C ALA A 74 4.98 -3.51 -4.56
N GLU A 75 4.48 -4.43 -3.71
CA GLU A 75 4.77 -5.86 -3.83
C GLU A 75 3.66 -6.63 -4.55
N ARG A 76 2.41 -6.17 -4.43
CA ARG A 76 1.25 -6.92 -4.89
C ARG A 76 0.04 -6.04 -5.18
N THR A 77 -0.69 -6.44 -6.22
CA THR A 77 -2.02 -5.93 -6.53
C THR A 77 -3.10 -6.86 -5.96
N PHE A 78 -4.04 -6.28 -5.21
CA PHE A 78 -5.16 -6.97 -4.59
C PHE A 78 -6.46 -6.53 -5.26
N PHE A 79 -7.25 -7.49 -5.71
CA PHE A 79 -8.57 -7.26 -6.28
C PHE A 79 -9.64 -7.70 -5.29
N ALA A 80 -10.62 -6.84 -5.05
CA ALA A 80 -11.74 -7.11 -4.17
C ALA A 80 -13.05 -6.70 -4.86
N GLN A 81 -14.12 -7.39 -4.51
CA GLN A 81 -15.49 -7.15 -4.95
C GLN A 81 -16.37 -6.97 -3.72
N ALA A 82 -17.16 -5.89 -3.71
CA ALA A 82 -18.18 -5.64 -2.72
C ALA A 82 -19.55 -6.13 -3.20
N VAL A 83 -20.53 -6.17 -2.28
CA VAL A 83 -21.90 -6.63 -2.58
C VAL A 83 -22.68 -5.68 -3.48
N SER A 84 -22.31 -4.39 -3.49
CA SER A 84 -22.93 -3.36 -4.31
C SER A 84 -21.91 -2.30 -4.73
N ARG A 85 -22.28 -1.48 -5.71
CA ARG A 85 -21.45 -0.37 -6.16
C ARG A 85 -21.19 0.65 -5.05
N THR A 86 -22.23 1.01 -4.31
CA THR A 86 -22.14 1.93 -3.18
C THR A 86 -21.22 1.39 -2.09
N ASP A 87 -21.26 0.08 -1.81
CA ASP A 87 -20.34 -0.49 -0.82
C ASP A 87 -18.89 -0.47 -1.34
N ALA A 88 -18.65 -0.79 -2.61
CA ALA A 88 -17.34 -0.67 -3.24
C ALA A 88 -16.79 0.76 -3.21
N GLU A 89 -17.62 1.76 -3.53
CA GLU A 89 -17.30 3.18 -3.44
C GLU A 89 -16.91 3.55 -2.00
N SER A 90 -17.71 3.14 -1.00
CA SER A 90 -17.40 3.42 0.40
C SER A 90 -16.10 2.76 0.90
N TRP A 91 -15.76 1.57 0.40
CA TRP A 91 -14.48 0.91 0.68
C TRP A 91 -13.32 1.69 0.06
N VAL A 92 -13.46 2.10 -1.21
CA VAL A 92 -12.43 2.90 -1.90
C VAL A 92 -12.19 4.23 -1.21
N ASP A 93 -13.25 4.92 -0.78
CA ASP A 93 -13.12 6.19 -0.06
C ASP A 93 -12.42 6.03 1.30
N ALA A 94 -12.77 4.99 2.06
CA ALA A 94 -12.13 4.70 3.34
C ALA A 94 -10.63 4.35 3.16
N LEU A 95 -10.30 3.54 2.15
CA LEU A 95 -8.94 3.16 1.83
C LEU A 95 -8.11 4.33 1.31
N LYS A 96 -8.68 5.20 0.46
CA LYS A 96 -8.00 6.38 -0.09
C LYS A 96 -7.58 7.39 0.99
N LYS A 97 -8.42 7.57 2.03
CA LYS A 97 -8.07 8.43 3.17
C LYS A 97 -6.78 7.96 3.84
N ILE A 98 -6.64 6.65 4.03
CA ILE A 98 -5.46 6.04 4.64
C ILE A 98 -4.27 5.97 3.66
N SER A 99 -4.52 5.77 2.37
CA SER A 99 -3.45 5.68 1.37
C SER A 99 -2.77 7.03 1.14
N ALA A 100 -3.55 8.12 1.21
CA ALA A 100 -3.08 9.50 1.09
C ALA A 100 -2.55 10.09 2.40
N ASP A 101 -2.82 9.44 3.54
CA ASP A 101 -2.24 9.76 4.85
C ASP A 101 -0.75 9.38 4.92
N THR A 102 0.05 10.04 4.07
CA THR A 102 1.33 10.60 4.48
C THR A 102 1.07 11.89 5.24
N SER A 103 0.33 11.84 6.35
CA SER A 103 0.23 12.95 7.29
C SER A 103 1.56 13.12 8.01
N ASP A 104 2.48 13.67 7.23
CA ASP A 104 3.37 14.74 7.61
C ASP A 104 2.72 15.57 8.73
N HIS A 105 3.17 15.31 9.96
CA HIS A 105 2.98 16.24 11.07
C HIS A 105 4.04 17.35 10.98
N SER A 106 4.51 17.75 9.79
CA SER A 106 5.25 18.99 9.62
C SER A 106 4.29 20.17 9.69
N LYS A 107 4.08 20.67 10.90
CA LYS A 107 3.80 22.09 11.08
C LYS A 107 4.97 22.87 10.48
N ASP A 108 4.67 23.80 9.57
CA ASP A 108 5.51 24.92 9.14
C ASP A 108 7.03 24.69 9.14
N VAL A 109 7.55 23.94 8.18
CA VAL A 109 9.00 23.94 7.89
C VAL A 109 9.24 25.05 6.88
N LYS A 110 9.70 26.21 7.36
CA LYS A 110 10.41 27.19 6.53
C LYS A 110 11.47 26.44 5.72
N ASP A 111 11.51 26.66 4.41
CA ASP A 111 12.48 26.04 3.50
C ASP A 111 13.91 26.41 3.93
N ASP A 112 14.47 25.62 4.83
CA ASP A 112 15.89 25.68 5.17
C ASP A 112 16.66 25.06 3.99
N GLU A 113 17.20 25.92 3.12
CA GLU A 113 18.05 25.53 1.98
C GLU A 113 19.21 24.61 2.39
N ASN A 114 19.60 24.67 3.66
CA ASN A 114 20.64 23.85 4.26
C ASN A 114 20.23 22.36 4.38
N ALA A 115 18.95 22.03 4.15
CA ALA A 115 18.42 20.69 4.30
C ALA A 115 18.72 19.75 3.12
N ASN A 116 19.02 20.30 1.94
CA ASN A 116 19.37 19.53 0.75
C ASN A 116 20.89 19.40 0.53
N ILE A 117 21.70 19.90 1.47
CA ILE A 117 23.15 19.69 1.46
C ILE A 117 23.43 18.20 1.68
N SER A 118 24.24 17.64 0.78
CA SER A 118 24.70 16.25 0.87
C SER A 118 25.66 16.11 2.05
N LEU A 119 25.21 15.45 3.12
CA LEU A 119 26.02 15.16 4.30
C LEU A 119 27.03 14.05 3.98
N TYR A 120 26.59 13.04 3.24
CA TYR A 120 27.39 11.90 2.84
C TYR A 120 26.97 11.42 1.45
N ALA A 121 27.93 11.05 0.62
CA ALA A 121 27.68 10.48 -0.69
C ALA A 121 28.66 9.35 -0.99
N GLY A 122 28.16 8.21 -1.48
CA GLY A 122 29.02 7.05 -1.71
C GLY A 122 28.30 5.83 -2.25
N TRP A 123 29.09 4.86 -2.70
CA TRP A 123 28.58 3.60 -3.20
C TRP A 123 28.26 2.63 -2.07
N LEU A 124 27.01 2.17 -2.00
CA LEU A 124 26.57 1.12 -1.07
C LEU A 124 25.83 0.02 -1.83
N HIS A 125 25.70 -1.16 -1.22
CA HIS A 125 24.83 -2.22 -1.70
C HIS A 125 23.49 -2.14 -0.96
N LYS A 126 22.38 -2.15 -1.69
CA LYS A 126 21.03 -2.30 -1.13
C LYS A 126 20.33 -3.52 -1.68
N GLU A 127 19.51 -4.14 -0.86
CA GLU A 127 18.56 -5.15 -1.30
C GLU A 127 17.47 -4.52 -2.20
N ALA A 128 17.03 -5.24 -3.23
CA ALA A 128 15.95 -4.82 -4.11
C ALA A 128 14.86 -5.90 -4.19
N GLY A 129 13.77 -5.70 -3.45
CA GLY A 129 12.58 -6.57 -3.44
C GLY A 129 12.73 -7.83 -2.59
N SER A 130 11.60 -8.51 -2.32
CA SER A 130 11.46 -9.69 -1.44
C SER A 130 12.14 -10.95 -1.99
N GLY A 131 13.46 -10.90 -2.15
CA GLY A 131 14.31 -11.96 -2.65
C GLY A 131 15.74 -11.48 -2.85
N ILE A 132 16.48 -11.26 -1.76
CA ILE A 132 17.95 -11.18 -1.64
C ILE A 132 18.69 -10.91 -2.96
N ASN A 133 18.49 -9.74 -3.55
CA ASN A 133 19.20 -9.31 -4.75
C ASN A 133 19.90 -7.97 -4.45
N TRP A 134 21.14 -8.06 -4.01
CA TRP A 134 21.96 -6.91 -3.61
C TRP A 134 22.44 -6.15 -4.84
N ARG A 135 22.11 -4.85 -4.91
CA ARG A 135 22.49 -3.98 -6.02
C ARG A 135 23.31 -2.81 -5.50
N LYS A 136 24.47 -2.58 -6.13
CA LYS A 136 25.29 -1.40 -5.90
C LYS A 136 24.59 -0.14 -6.42
N ARG A 137 24.47 0.90 -5.60
CA ARG A 137 23.89 2.21 -5.96
C ARG A 137 24.71 3.33 -5.33
N PHE A 138 24.70 4.51 -5.97
CA PHE A 138 25.31 5.70 -5.42
C PHE A 138 24.28 6.40 -4.53
N PHE A 139 24.52 6.45 -3.23
CA PHE A 139 23.63 7.04 -2.25
C PHE A 139 24.02 8.48 -1.97
N ILE A 140 23.02 9.31 -1.73
CA ILE A 140 23.16 10.68 -1.25
C ILE A 140 22.29 10.81 -0.01
N LEU A 141 22.93 11.01 1.15
CA LEU A 141 22.27 11.32 2.40
C LEU A 141 22.26 12.83 2.61
N THR A 142 21.08 13.40 2.74
CA THR A 142 20.86 14.80 3.15
C THR A 142 20.22 14.84 4.53
N LYS A 143 20.03 16.02 5.11
CA LYS A 143 19.32 16.13 6.40
C LYS A 143 17.87 15.66 6.34
N LYS A 144 17.22 15.72 5.17
CA LYS A 144 15.78 15.39 5.00
C LYS A 144 15.52 14.02 4.35
N LYS A 145 16.44 13.52 3.54
CA LYS A 145 16.20 12.31 2.72
C LYS A 145 17.47 11.54 2.38
N LEU A 146 17.28 10.24 2.14
CA LEU A 146 18.27 9.36 1.52
C LEU A 146 17.82 9.01 0.09
N SER A 147 18.56 9.48 -0.90
CA SER A 147 18.34 9.19 -2.32
C SER A 147 19.37 8.17 -2.83
N TYR A 148 19.07 7.45 -3.90
CA TYR A 148 20.05 6.59 -4.56
C TYR A 148 19.91 6.57 -6.08
N TYR A 149 21.04 6.44 -6.77
CA TYR A 149 21.15 6.54 -8.22
C TYR A 149 21.91 5.32 -8.78
N LYS A 150 21.67 4.98 -10.05
CA LYS A 150 22.38 3.90 -10.72
C LYS A 150 23.85 4.29 -11.00
N ASP A 151 24.06 5.55 -11.37
CA ASP A 151 25.34 6.13 -11.72
C ASP A 151 25.62 7.40 -10.88
N ARG A 152 26.87 7.88 -10.87
CA ARG A 152 27.29 9.07 -10.11
C ARG A 152 26.87 10.40 -10.77
N SER A 153 26.51 10.37 -12.05
CA SER A 153 26.07 11.52 -12.81
C SER A 153 24.60 11.83 -12.51
N VAL A 154 24.37 12.87 -11.71
CA VAL A 154 23.18 13.72 -11.85
C VAL A 154 23.37 14.59 -13.08
#